data_AF-A0A7S0B3D3-F1
#
_entry.id   AF-A0A7S0B3D3-F1
#
_cell.length_a   1.000
_cell.length_b   1.000
_cell.length_c   1.000
_cell.angle_alpha   90.00
_cell.angle_beta   90.00
_cell.angle_gamma   90.00
#
_symmetry.space_group_name_H-M   'P 1'
#
loop_
_entity.id
_entity.type
_entity.pdbx_description
1 polymer ?
#
loop_
_entity_poly.entity_id
_entity_poly.type
_entity_poly.pdbx_seq_one_letter_code
_entity_poly.pdbx_strand_id
1 'polypeptide(L)'
;ACIGSWHPARVSSTVPRAGQNGYFHRTEMNKKVYRIGKAGDKASCQTEADLTEKGVTPMGGFVRYGEVNEDWVMLKGACVGVKKRPLILRKSLHVPSSRKHLEAVDLKFIDTSSKLGHGRFQTAEEKAKFLGPLASKAN
;
A
#
# COMPACT_ATOMS: atom_id res chain seq x y z
N ALA A 1 -11.09 -34.32 20.04
CA ALA A 1 -11.77 -33.30 19.20
C ALA A 1 -12.87 -33.98 18.40
N CYS A 2 -13.99 -33.30 18.14
CA CYS A 2 -15.20 -33.87 17.54
C CYS A 2 -15.52 -33.18 16.19
N ILE A 3 -15.98 -33.94 15.19
CA ILE A 3 -16.31 -33.45 13.83
C ILE A 3 -17.81 -33.57 13.49
N GLY A 4 -18.63 -33.93 14.48
CA GLY A 4 -20.08 -34.08 14.34
C GLY A 4 -20.66 -35.02 15.41
N SER A 5 -21.96 -34.88 15.68
CA SER A 5 -22.74 -35.84 16.46
C SER A 5 -22.95 -37.15 15.69
N TRP A 6 -23.41 -38.21 16.37
CA TRP A 6 -23.74 -39.49 15.71
C TRP A 6 -24.81 -39.32 14.63
N HIS A 7 -25.89 -38.60 14.95
CA HIS A 7 -26.95 -38.29 14.01
C HIS A 7 -26.93 -36.78 13.71
N PRO A 8 -26.93 -36.37 12.43
CA PRO A 8 -26.89 -37.20 11.22
C PRO A 8 -25.53 -37.90 11.04
N ALA A 9 -25.53 -39.15 10.55
CA ALA A 9 -24.34 -39.99 10.37
C ALA A 9 -23.50 -39.58 9.15
N ARG A 10 -23.18 -38.28 9.06
CA ARG A 10 -22.36 -37.66 8.03
C ARG A 10 -21.72 -36.39 8.60
N VAL A 11 -20.53 -36.06 8.11
CA VAL A 11 -19.91 -34.78 8.45
C VAL A 11 -20.64 -33.65 7.72
N SER A 12 -21.03 -32.61 8.44
CA SER A 12 -21.64 -31.41 7.85
C SER A 12 -20.61 -30.60 7.05
N SER A 13 -21.06 -29.96 5.97
CA SER A 13 -20.23 -29.01 5.20
C SER A 13 -19.86 -27.75 6.01
N THR A 14 -20.59 -27.46 7.09
CA THR A 14 -20.29 -26.34 8.00
C THR A 14 -19.13 -26.64 8.95
N VAL A 15 -18.70 -27.90 9.07
CA VAL A 15 -17.58 -28.27 9.94
C VAL A 15 -16.27 -27.80 9.30
N PRO A 16 -15.43 -27.02 10.01
CA PRO A 16 -14.15 -26.56 9.46
C PRO A 16 -13.22 -27.74 9.15
N ARG A 17 -12.69 -27.77 7.92
CA ARG A 17 -11.75 -28.79 7.45
C ARG A 17 -10.54 -28.12 6.80
N ALA A 18 -9.42 -28.84 6.77
CA ALA A 18 -8.26 -28.43 5.98
C ALA A 18 -8.61 -28.42 4.48
N GLY A 19 -7.94 -27.57 3.72
CA GLY A 19 -8.15 -27.39 2.29
C GLY A 19 -7.38 -26.19 1.77
N GLN A 20 -7.72 -25.73 0.57
CA GLN A 20 -7.14 -24.52 -0.02
C GLN A 20 -7.32 -23.32 0.93
N ASN A 21 -6.24 -22.57 1.18
CA ASN A 21 -6.29 -21.32 1.93
C ASN A 21 -5.53 -20.22 1.17
N GLY A 22 -6.26 -19.26 0.62
CA GLY A 22 -5.70 -18.15 -0.15
C GLY A 22 -5.97 -18.27 -1.65
N TYR A 23 -5.55 -17.24 -2.39
CA TYR A 23 -5.84 -17.06 -3.83
C TYR A 23 -7.34 -16.97 -4.20
N PHE A 24 -8.22 -16.77 -3.21
CA PHE A 24 -9.64 -16.61 -3.48
C PHE A 24 -9.96 -15.24 -4.10
N HIS A 25 -10.96 -15.20 -4.97
CA HIS A 25 -11.53 -13.93 -5.45
C HIS A 25 -12.27 -13.22 -4.32
N ARG A 26 -11.99 -11.92 -4.14
CA ARG A 26 -12.57 -11.07 -3.09
C ARG A 26 -12.83 -9.67 -3.62
N THR A 27 -13.84 -9.02 -3.07
CA THR A 27 -14.13 -7.61 -3.32
C THR A 27 -14.13 -6.88 -1.98
N GLU A 28 -13.24 -5.90 -1.84
CA GLU A 28 -13.22 -5.00 -0.69
C GLU A 28 -13.93 -3.70 -1.05
N MET A 29 -14.88 -3.29 -0.22
CA MET A 29 -15.71 -2.11 -0.46
C MET A 29 -15.19 -0.89 0.30
N ASN A 30 -15.59 0.30 -0.15
CA ASN A 30 -15.38 1.57 0.55
C ASN A 30 -13.92 1.93 0.84
N LYS A 31 -13.01 1.55 -0.06
CA LYS A 31 -11.61 1.98 -0.05
C LYS A 31 -11.51 3.40 -0.57
N LYS A 32 -11.06 4.29 0.31
CA LYS A 32 -10.92 5.71 -0.02
C LYS A 32 -9.65 5.96 -0.81
N VAL A 33 -9.75 6.75 -1.88
CA VAL A 33 -8.60 7.27 -2.59
C VAL A 33 -8.09 8.50 -1.84
N TYR A 34 -6.80 8.51 -1.51
CA TYR A 34 -6.15 9.63 -0.82
C TYR A 34 -5.46 10.58 -1.80
N ARG A 35 -4.82 10.05 -2.83
CA ARG A 35 -4.11 10.84 -3.85
C ARG A 35 -4.06 10.07 -5.16
N ILE A 36 -4.13 10.79 -6.26
CA ILE A 36 -3.83 10.29 -7.61
C ILE A 36 -2.59 11.05 -8.06
N GLY A 37 -1.54 10.33 -8.42
CA GLY A 37 -0.30 10.92 -8.91
C GLY A 37 -0.12 10.66 -10.40
N LYS A 38 0.59 11.57 -11.05
CA LYS A 38 0.88 11.53 -12.48
C LYS A 38 2.29 10.98 -12.73
N ALA A 39 2.46 10.23 -13.80
CA ALA A 39 3.75 9.78 -14.31
C ALA A 39 4.70 10.97 -14.51
N GLY A 40 5.96 10.79 -14.14
CA GLY A 40 7.03 11.79 -14.32
C GLY A 40 7.02 12.97 -13.34
N ASP A 41 6.03 13.09 -12.45
CA ASP A 41 6.01 14.13 -11.41
C ASP A 41 6.93 13.77 -10.24
N LYS A 42 8.12 14.41 -10.23
CA LYS A 42 9.15 14.26 -9.19
C LYS A 42 8.71 14.79 -7.82
N ALA A 43 7.72 15.69 -7.78
CA ALA A 43 7.18 16.28 -6.57
C ALA A 43 5.84 15.65 -6.14
N SER A 44 5.45 14.51 -6.74
CA SER A 44 4.14 13.89 -6.51
C SER A 44 3.83 13.51 -5.04
N CYS A 45 4.85 13.39 -4.19
CA CYS A 45 4.72 13.16 -2.74
C CYS A 45 5.10 14.36 -1.87
N GLN A 46 5.34 15.53 -2.46
CA GLN A 46 5.39 16.81 -1.75
C GLN A 46 3.99 17.19 -1.24
N THR A 47 3.92 17.95 -0.14
CA THR A 47 2.67 18.44 0.43
C THR A 47 2.81 19.92 0.81
N GLU A 48 1.72 20.58 1.20
CA GLU A 48 1.78 21.96 1.70
C GLU A 48 2.58 22.09 3.00
N ALA A 49 2.60 21.04 3.83
CA ALA A 49 3.32 21.02 5.10
C ALA A 49 4.74 20.46 4.99
N ASP A 50 5.03 19.72 3.92
CA ASP A 50 6.32 19.10 3.66
C ASP A 50 6.82 19.50 2.27
N LEU A 51 7.74 20.46 2.25
CA LEU A 51 8.29 21.07 1.05
C LEU A 51 9.39 20.22 0.38
N THR A 52 9.66 19.01 0.87
CA THR A 52 10.67 18.15 0.24
C THR A 52 10.17 17.66 -1.13
N GLU A 53 10.97 17.90 -2.18
CA GLU A 53 10.69 17.35 -3.51
C GLU A 53 10.99 15.85 -3.49
N LYS A 54 9.93 15.04 -3.55
CA LYS A 54 10.03 13.58 -3.54
C LYS A 54 8.87 12.93 -4.29
N GLY A 55 9.19 11.87 -5.02
CA GLY A 55 8.21 11.03 -5.71
C GLY A 55 7.70 9.89 -4.84
N VAL A 56 6.76 9.11 -5.39
CA VAL A 56 6.12 7.99 -4.66
C VAL A 56 7.05 6.79 -4.42
N THR A 57 8.07 6.62 -5.25
CA THR A 57 9.02 5.50 -5.14
C THR A 57 9.93 5.74 -3.94
N PRO A 58 9.92 4.87 -2.91
CA PRO A 58 10.77 5.04 -1.74
C PRO A 58 12.25 4.80 -2.10
N MET A 59 13.16 5.23 -1.22
CA MET A 59 14.59 4.96 -1.39
C MET A 59 14.87 3.45 -1.57
N GLY A 60 15.49 3.08 -2.69
CA GLY A 60 15.76 1.67 -3.04
C GLY A 60 14.57 0.92 -3.65
N GLY A 61 13.47 1.62 -3.94
CA GLY A 61 12.28 1.07 -4.58
C GLY A 61 11.36 0.29 -3.63
N PHE A 62 10.16 -0.04 -4.11
CA PHE A 62 9.25 -0.90 -3.37
C PHE A 62 9.79 -2.34 -3.34
N VAL A 63 9.94 -2.90 -2.14
CA VAL A 63 10.50 -4.25 -1.94
C VAL A 63 9.74 -5.29 -2.78
N ARG A 64 10.47 -6.00 -3.66
CA ARG A 64 9.96 -7.01 -4.62
C ARG A 64 9.03 -6.47 -5.71
N TYR A 65 8.90 -5.15 -5.85
CA TYR A 65 8.18 -4.50 -6.96
C TYR A 65 9.16 -3.74 -7.85
N GLY A 66 9.87 -2.75 -7.30
CA GLY A 66 10.72 -1.83 -8.04
C GLY A 66 10.19 -0.39 -7.95
N GLU A 67 10.31 0.34 -9.05
CA GLU A 67 9.93 1.75 -9.16
C GLU A 67 8.51 1.88 -9.74
N VAL A 68 7.80 2.96 -9.35
CA VAL A 68 6.51 3.33 -9.92
C VAL A 68 6.76 4.47 -10.92
N ASN A 69 6.69 4.14 -12.22
CA ASN A 69 7.00 5.08 -13.31
C ASN A 69 5.76 5.63 -14.01
N GLU A 70 4.59 5.08 -13.72
CA GLU A 70 3.31 5.42 -14.33
C GLU A 70 2.40 6.19 -13.37
N ASP A 71 1.25 6.64 -13.89
CA ASP A 71 0.16 7.17 -13.08
C ASP A 71 -0.22 6.17 -11.96
N TRP A 72 -0.46 6.70 -10.76
CA TRP A 72 -0.67 5.86 -9.58
C TRP A 72 -1.81 6.38 -8.70
N VAL A 73 -2.36 5.46 -7.90
CA VAL A 73 -3.45 5.76 -6.96
C VAL A 73 -3.05 5.27 -5.57
N MET A 74 -3.16 6.16 -4.58
CA MET A 74 -2.97 5.82 -3.18
C MET A 74 -4.32 5.52 -2.52
N LEU A 75 -4.47 4.28 -2.04
CA LEU A 75 -5.68 3.81 -1.37
C LEU A 75 -5.48 3.72 0.14
N LYS A 76 -6.56 3.97 0.88
CA LYS A 76 -6.59 3.80 2.33
C LYS A 76 -6.46 2.32 2.72
N GLY A 77 -5.38 2.00 3.41
CA GLY A 77 -5.15 0.67 4.01
C GLY A 77 -4.66 -0.38 3.00
N ALA A 78 -4.80 -1.65 3.36
CA ALA A 78 -4.40 -2.77 2.50
C ALA A 78 -5.39 -2.98 1.33
N CYS A 79 -4.94 -3.71 0.31
CA CYS A 79 -5.75 -4.22 -0.79
C CYS A 79 -5.59 -5.74 -0.89
N VAL A 80 -6.54 -6.40 -1.55
CA VAL A 80 -6.51 -7.86 -1.73
C VAL A 80 -5.29 -8.30 -2.53
N GLY A 81 -4.67 -9.39 -2.11
CA GLY A 81 -3.57 -10.02 -2.84
C GLY A 81 -2.18 -9.45 -2.54
N VAL A 82 -1.21 -9.89 -3.34
CA VAL A 82 0.21 -9.57 -3.18
C VAL A 82 0.64 -8.47 -4.15
N LYS A 83 1.83 -7.90 -3.90
CA LYS A 83 2.49 -6.96 -4.84
C LYS A 83 2.55 -7.57 -6.24
N LYS A 84 2.47 -6.74 -7.29
CA LYS A 84 2.40 -7.13 -8.72
C LYS A 84 1.10 -7.81 -9.18
N ARG A 85 0.13 -8.07 -8.30
CA ARG A 85 -1.17 -8.62 -8.72
C ARG A 85 -2.02 -7.51 -9.35
N PRO A 86 -2.66 -7.76 -10.52
CA PRO A 86 -3.60 -6.82 -11.09
C PRO A 86 -4.84 -6.68 -10.19
N LEU A 87 -5.31 -5.44 -10.04
CA LEU A 87 -6.51 -5.10 -9.29
C LEU A 87 -7.49 -4.34 -10.18
N ILE A 88 -8.77 -4.67 -10.08
CA ILE A 88 -9.84 -3.96 -10.78
C ILE A 88 -10.47 -2.99 -9.77
N LEU A 89 -10.33 -1.69 -10.04
CA LEU A 89 -10.98 -0.64 -9.27
C LEU A 89 -12.33 -0.30 -9.91
N ARG A 90 -13.37 -0.19 -9.07
CA ARG A 90 -14.73 0.12 -9.50
C ARG A 90 -15.31 1.18 -8.59
N LYS A 91 -16.07 2.12 -9.17
CA LYS A 91 -16.86 3.08 -8.38
C LYS A 91 -17.80 2.31 -7.42
N SER A 92 -18.02 2.87 -6.23
CA SER A 92 -18.94 2.28 -5.26
C SER A 92 -20.34 2.12 -5.85
N LEU A 93 -21.02 1.01 -5.56
CA LEU A 93 -22.45 0.85 -5.91
C LEU A 93 -23.37 1.62 -4.98
N HIS A 94 -22.91 1.90 -3.77
CA HIS A 94 -23.67 2.62 -2.77
C HIS A 94 -23.15 4.04 -2.70
N VAL A 95 -24.07 5.00 -2.72
CA VAL A 95 -23.75 6.41 -2.50
C VAL A 95 -23.24 6.56 -1.06
N PRO A 96 -21.99 7.00 -0.84
CA PRO A 96 -21.48 7.16 0.51
C PRO A 96 -22.18 8.34 1.20
N SER A 97 -22.85 8.08 2.31
CA SER A 97 -23.54 9.11 3.11
C SER A 97 -22.80 9.48 4.40
N SER A 98 -21.85 8.64 4.85
CA SER A 98 -21.16 8.88 6.12
C SER A 98 -20.10 9.98 6.00
N ARG A 99 -19.95 10.77 7.07
CA ARG A 99 -18.94 11.84 7.17
C ARG A 99 -17.53 11.35 6.86
N LYS A 100 -17.19 10.14 7.29
CA LYS A 100 -15.89 9.49 7.03
C LYS A 100 -15.64 9.24 5.53
N HIS A 101 -16.67 8.95 4.77
CA HIS A 101 -16.51 8.80 3.32
C HIS A 101 -16.41 10.15 2.62
N LEU A 102 -17.17 11.14 3.09
CA LEU A 102 -17.28 12.48 2.49
C LEU A 102 -16.17 13.46 2.89
N GLU A 103 -15.37 13.18 3.93
CA GLU A 103 -14.28 14.08 4.36
C GLU A 103 -13.32 14.40 3.21
N ALA A 104 -12.90 15.66 3.07
CA ALA A 104 -11.80 16.00 2.16
C ALA A 104 -10.49 15.44 2.75
N VAL A 105 -9.67 14.82 1.92
CA VAL A 105 -8.40 14.24 2.37
C VAL A 105 -7.30 15.24 2.11
N ASP A 106 -6.65 15.68 3.18
CA ASP A 106 -5.46 16.53 3.12
C ASP A 106 -4.30 15.79 3.78
N LEU A 107 -3.29 15.44 2.98
CA LEU A 107 -2.12 14.69 3.43
C LEU A 107 -1.00 15.67 3.79
N LYS A 108 -0.53 15.62 5.04
CA LYS A 108 0.58 16.46 5.51
C LYS A 108 1.96 15.88 5.23
N PHE A 109 2.09 14.57 5.17
CA PHE A 109 3.38 13.92 4.95
C PHE A 109 3.19 12.57 4.27
N ILE A 110 4.10 12.22 3.36
CA ILE A 110 4.19 10.91 2.73
C ILE A 110 5.60 10.37 2.97
N ASP A 111 5.66 9.15 3.50
CA ASP A 111 6.91 8.49 3.86
C ASP A 111 7.52 7.75 2.65
N THR A 112 8.62 8.28 2.15
CA THR A 112 9.42 7.75 1.03
C THR A 112 10.74 7.12 1.51
N SER A 113 10.87 6.90 2.81
CA SER A 113 12.02 6.17 3.36
C SER A 113 12.08 4.72 2.89
N SER A 114 13.28 4.14 2.89
CA SER A 114 13.50 2.74 2.50
C SER A 114 12.57 1.78 3.25
N LYS A 115 12.01 0.82 2.52
CA LYS A 115 11.23 -0.30 3.07
C LYS A 115 12.03 -1.59 3.21
N LEU A 116 13.31 -1.55 2.83
CA LEU A 116 14.27 -2.62 3.08
C LEU A 116 15.02 -2.28 4.39
N GLY A 117 14.73 -3.04 5.45
CA GLY A 117 15.23 -2.75 6.79
C GLY A 117 14.49 -1.56 7.43
N HIS A 118 15.21 -0.74 8.19
CA HIS A 118 14.66 0.44 8.88
C HIS A 118 14.98 1.72 8.10
N GLY A 119 13.96 2.33 7.49
CA GLY A 119 14.08 3.60 6.78
C GLY A 119 14.37 4.76 7.75
N ARG A 120 15.46 5.51 7.50
CA ARG A 120 15.87 6.66 8.34
C ARG A 120 15.79 8.01 7.63
N PHE A 121 15.93 8.02 6.31
CA PHE A 121 15.97 9.22 5.48
C PHE A 121 14.87 9.14 4.44
N GLN A 122 14.28 10.28 4.09
CA GLN A 122 13.22 10.39 3.08
C GLN A 122 13.81 10.52 1.68
N THR A 123 14.96 11.16 1.55
CA THR A 123 15.64 11.38 0.27
C THR A 123 17.12 10.94 0.33
N ALA A 124 17.69 10.67 -0.85
CA ALA A 124 19.11 10.35 -0.96
C ALA A 124 20.00 11.54 -0.57
N GLU A 125 19.53 12.77 -0.82
CA GLU A 125 20.21 14.01 -0.46
C GLU A 125 20.30 14.18 1.05
N GLU A 126 19.20 13.93 1.77
CA GLU A 126 19.17 13.95 3.23
C GLU A 126 20.20 12.96 3.82
N LYS A 127 20.24 11.74 3.27
CA LYS A 127 21.24 10.73 3.67
C LYS A 127 22.67 11.17 3.39
N ALA A 128 22.92 11.76 2.22
CA ALA A 128 24.25 12.23 1.83
C ALA A 128 24.72 13.38 2.74
N LYS A 129 23.82 14.33 3.06
CA LYS A 129 24.10 15.43 3.97
C LYS A 129 24.40 14.96 5.39
N PHE A 130 23.64 13.97 5.89
CA PHE A 130 23.83 13.41 7.23
C PHE A 130 25.14 12.62 7.37
N LEU A 131 25.46 11.76 6.38
CA LEU A 131 26.65 10.91 6.45
C LEU A 131 27.95 11.64 6.09
N GLY A 132 27.86 12.77 5.38
CA GLY A 132 29.02 13.54 4.95
C GLY A 132 29.90 12.82 3.92
N PRO A 133 31.16 13.23 3.77
CA PRO A 133 32.12 12.61 2.86
C PRO A 133 32.41 11.16 3.27
N LEU A 134 32.17 10.22 2.36
CA LEU A 134 32.45 8.80 2.56
C LEU A 134 33.68 8.39 1.73
N ALA A 135 34.44 7.41 2.22
CA ALA A 135 35.61 6.89 1.52
C ALA A 135 35.29 6.41 0.09
N SER A 136 34.10 5.85 -0.14
CA SER A 136 33.66 5.39 -1.47
C SER A 136 33.43 6.51 -2.48
N LYS A 137 33.38 7.77 -2.04
CA LYS A 137 33.18 8.96 -2.88
C LYS A 137 34.44 9.83 -2.98
N ALA A 138 35.56 9.40 -2.38
CA ALA A 138 36.78 10.18 -2.26
C ALA A 138 37.76 10.01 -3.44
N ASN A 139 37.42 9.18 -4.45
CA ASN A 139 38.18 8.96 -5.67
C ASN A 139 37.36 9.32 -6.90
#